data_AF-A0A520MK16-F1
#
_entry.id   AF-A0A520MK16-F1
#
_cell.length_a   1.000
_cell.length_b   1.000
_cell.length_c   1.000
_cell.angle_alpha   90.00
_cell.angle_beta   90.00
_cell.angle_gamma   90.00
#
_symmetry.space_group_name_H-M   'P 1'
#
loop_
_entity.id
_entity.type
_entity.pdbx_description
1 polymer ?
#
loop_
_entity_poly.entity_id
_entity_poly.type
_entity_poly.pdbx_seq_one_letter_code
_entity_poly.pdbx_strand_id
1 'polypeptide(L)'
;MAKAQIKIQVEAYEELQTFSSGTVPEDIWNEMKQTASDDWGIDFNMVKAYLNLQRGAYQDVVEFADADVPEEVSTRIKTNAESDWGNDYRMQLAYIKMQVNAFKSL
;
A
#
# COMPACT_ATOMS: atom_id res chain seq x y z
N MET A 1 -13.12 -0.52 -29.90
CA MET A 1 -12.41 -0.19 -28.64
C MET A 1 -13.13 -0.74 -27.40
N ALA A 2 -14.44 -0.55 -27.22
CA ALA A 2 -15.17 -1.03 -26.03
C ALA A 2 -15.04 -2.55 -25.71
N LYS A 3 -15.03 -3.43 -26.73
CA LYS A 3 -14.85 -4.89 -26.52
C LYS A 3 -13.51 -5.25 -25.87
N ALA A 4 -12.44 -4.53 -26.21
CA ALA A 4 -11.13 -4.77 -25.62
C ALA A 4 -11.11 -4.34 -24.14
N GLN A 5 -11.68 -3.17 -23.82
CA GLN A 5 -11.76 -2.69 -22.44
C GLN A 5 -12.58 -3.64 -21.55
N ILE A 6 -13.72 -4.13 -22.03
CA ILE A 6 -14.54 -5.10 -21.28
C ILE A 6 -13.75 -6.37 -21.00
N LYS A 7 -13.02 -6.89 -22.00
CA LYS A 7 -12.19 -8.08 -21.83
C LYS A 7 -11.14 -7.87 -20.74
N ILE A 8 -10.43 -6.74 -20.74
CA ILE A 8 -9.40 -6.45 -19.72
C ILE A 8 -10.04 -6.37 -18.33
N GLN A 9 -11.23 -5.77 -18.19
CA GLN A 9 -11.92 -5.70 -16.89
C GLN A 9 -12.40 -7.06 -16.39
N VAL A 10 -12.86 -7.95 -17.28
CA VAL A 10 -13.22 -9.34 -16.91
C VAL A 10 -11.99 -10.12 -16.47
N GLU A 11 -10.88 -10.04 -17.21
CA GLU A 11 -9.61 -10.69 -16.84
C GLU A 11 -9.11 -10.17 -15.47
N ALA A 12 -9.17 -8.86 -15.22
CA ALA A 12 -8.79 -8.29 -13.94
C ALA A 12 -9.69 -8.77 -12.78
N TYR A 13 -11.00 -8.90 -13.02
CA TYR A 13 -11.92 -9.46 -12.03
C TYR A 13 -11.63 -10.93 -11.70
N GLU A 14 -11.35 -11.75 -12.72
CA GLU A 14 -10.98 -13.17 -12.55
C GLU A 14 -9.68 -13.30 -11.76
N GLU A 15 -8.67 -12.48 -12.05
CA GLU A 15 -7.43 -12.43 -11.27
C GLU A 15 -7.69 -12.06 -9.80
N LEU A 16 -8.55 -11.06 -9.54
CA LEU A 16 -8.90 -10.60 -8.19
C LEU A 16 -9.53 -11.71 -7.34
N GLN A 17 -10.24 -12.69 -7.92
CA GLN A 17 -10.81 -13.81 -7.18
C GLN A 17 -9.74 -14.69 -6.51
N THR A 18 -8.53 -14.72 -7.06
CA THR A 18 -7.41 -15.52 -6.54
C THR A 18 -6.33 -14.67 -5.88
N PHE A 19 -6.59 -13.36 -5.75
CA PHE A 19 -5.60 -12.39 -5.33
C PHE A 19 -5.40 -12.43 -3.81
N SER A 20 -4.25 -12.97 -3.40
CA SER A 20 -3.90 -13.19 -1.99
C SER A 20 -3.33 -11.94 -1.32
N SER A 21 -3.61 -11.80 -0.02
CA SER A 21 -2.99 -10.81 0.88
C SER A 21 -1.48 -10.96 0.99
N GLY A 22 -0.93 -12.15 0.69
CA GLY A 22 0.49 -12.45 0.86
C GLY A 22 0.86 -12.39 2.34
N THR A 23 1.70 -11.42 2.72
CA THR A 23 2.13 -11.20 4.11
C THR A 23 1.31 -10.13 4.84
N VAL A 24 0.37 -9.48 4.15
CA VAL A 24 -0.50 -8.46 4.76
C VAL A 24 -1.51 -9.15 5.68
N PRO A 25 -1.66 -8.72 6.95
CA PRO A 25 -2.72 -9.20 7.83
C PRO A 25 -4.11 -9.06 7.22
N GLU A 26 -5.00 -10.01 7.52
CA GLU A 26 -6.28 -10.14 6.83
C GLU A 26 -7.23 -8.94 7.10
N ASP A 27 -7.19 -8.36 8.29
CA ASP A 27 -7.93 -7.15 8.64
C ASP A 27 -7.49 -5.95 7.78
N ILE A 28 -6.18 -5.69 7.72
CA ILE A 28 -5.59 -4.64 6.87
C ILE A 28 -5.91 -4.91 5.40
N TRP A 29 -5.82 -6.16 4.96
CA TRP A 29 -6.12 -6.55 3.59
C TRP A 29 -7.59 -6.30 3.23
N ASN A 30 -8.51 -6.57 4.15
CA ASN A 30 -9.94 -6.30 3.95
C ASN A 30 -10.21 -4.80 3.85
N GLU A 31 -9.52 -3.98 4.64
CA GLU A 31 -9.62 -2.52 4.52
C GLU A 31 -9.06 -2.02 3.19
N MET A 32 -7.89 -2.51 2.74
CA MET A 32 -7.34 -2.17 1.42
C MET A 32 -8.33 -2.51 0.29
N LYS A 33 -8.99 -3.69 0.36
CA LYS A 33 -10.03 -4.10 -0.62
C LYS A 33 -11.23 -3.17 -0.57
N GLN A 34 -11.67 -2.76 0.62
CA GLN A 34 -12.77 -1.83 0.79
C GLN A 34 -12.43 -0.47 0.18
N THR A 35 -11.28 0.13 0.53
CA THR A 35 -10.84 1.41 -0.04
C THR A 35 -10.70 1.34 -1.56
N ALA A 36 -10.10 0.28 -2.09
CA ALA A 36 -9.98 0.10 -3.53
C ALA A 36 -11.36 0.05 -4.22
N SER A 37 -12.31 -0.65 -3.62
CA SER A 37 -13.69 -0.75 -4.12
C SER A 37 -14.43 0.59 -4.03
N ASP A 38 -14.20 1.36 -2.97
CA ASP A 38 -14.85 2.66 -2.78
C ASP A 38 -14.32 3.71 -3.77
N ASP A 39 -13.01 3.71 -4.02
CA ASP A 39 -12.37 4.66 -4.92
C ASP A 39 -12.60 4.34 -6.41
N TRP A 40 -12.58 3.06 -6.78
CA TRP A 40 -12.51 2.63 -8.18
C TRP A 40 -13.71 1.78 -8.65
N GLY A 41 -14.55 1.31 -7.73
CA GLY A 41 -15.77 0.55 -8.03
C GLY A 41 -15.50 -0.65 -8.93
N ILE A 42 -16.11 -0.64 -10.13
CA ILE A 42 -16.01 -1.72 -11.12
C ILE A 42 -14.80 -1.60 -12.06
N ASP A 43 -13.93 -0.61 -11.86
CA ASP A 43 -12.64 -0.56 -12.56
C ASP A 43 -11.67 -1.53 -11.91
N PHE A 44 -11.88 -2.82 -12.17
CA PHE A 44 -11.12 -3.92 -11.60
C PHE A 44 -9.61 -3.84 -11.91
N ASN A 45 -9.23 -3.22 -13.03
CA ASN A 45 -7.83 -2.92 -13.29
C ASN A 45 -7.25 -1.94 -12.27
N MET A 46 -7.97 -0.86 -11.98
CA MET A 46 -7.55 0.12 -10.99
C MET A 46 -7.58 -0.45 -9.57
N VAL A 47 -8.60 -1.24 -9.22
CA VAL A 47 -8.65 -1.99 -7.95
C VAL A 47 -7.41 -2.90 -7.82
N LYS A 48 -7.11 -3.71 -8.83
CA LYS A 48 -5.94 -4.60 -8.83
C LYS A 48 -4.62 -3.83 -8.72
N ALA A 49 -4.49 -2.71 -9.45
CA ALA A 49 -3.30 -1.87 -9.39
C ALA A 49 -3.10 -1.26 -7.99
N TYR A 50 -4.17 -0.72 -7.40
CA TYR A 50 -4.17 -0.16 -6.05
C TYR A 50 -3.74 -1.21 -5.02
N LEU A 51 -4.36 -2.39 -5.04
CA LEU A 51 -4.07 -3.45 -4.07
C LEU A 51 -2.62 -3.96 -4.19
N ASN A 52 -2.08 -4.07 -5.41
CA ASN A 52 -0.66 -4.38 -5.61
C ASN A 52 0.25 -3.33 -4.99
N LEU A 53 -0.05 -2.04 -5.21
CA LEU A 53 0.74 -0.93 -4.68
C LEU A 53 0.71 -0.90 -3.14
N GLN A 54 -0.48 -1.01 -2.54
CA GLN A 54 -0.63 -0.96 -1.10
C GLN A 54 -0.01 -2.19 -0.41
N ARG A 55 -0.18 -3.39 -0.99
CA ARG A 55 0.48 -4.61 -0.48
C ARG A 55 2.00 -4.51 -0.51
N GLY A 56 2.58 -4.03 -1.62
CA GLY A 56 4.02 -3.83 -1.72
C GLY A 56 4.52 -2.76 -0.75
N ALA A 57 3.79 -1.64 -0.63
CA ALA A 57 4.15 -0.59 0.31
C ALA A 57 4.04 -1.03 1.77
N TYR A 58 3.07 -1.87 2.13
CA TYR A 58 2.97 -2.49 3.45
C TYR A 58 4.24 -3.27 3.80
N GLN A 59 4.70 -4.12 2.89
CA GLN A 59 5.94 -4.90 3.07
C GLN A 59 7.13 -3.96 3.27
N ASP A 60 7.28 -2.95 2.42
CA ASP A 60 8.34 -1.97 2.52
C ASP A 60 8.32 -1.20 3.86
N VAL A 61 7.14 -0.85 4.39
CA VAL A 61 7.01 -0.16 5.69
C VAL A 61 7.42 -1.05 6.85
N VAL A 62 6.95 -2.30 6.86
CA VAL A 62 7.26 -3.29 7.90
C VAL A 62 8.76 -3.57 7.91
N GLU A 63 9.33 -3.83 6.75
CA GLU A 63 10.74 -4.19 6.58
C GLU A 63 11.67 -2.96 6.58
N PHE A 64 11.13 -1.74 6.57
CA PHE A 64 11.94 -0.53 6.52
C PHE A 64 12.97 -0.50 7.66
N ALA A 65 14.24 -0.46 7.31
CA ALA A 65 15.36 -0.32 8.23
C ALA A 65 16.43 0.54 7.57
N ASP A 66 17.06 1.40 8.37
CA ASP A 66 18.16 2.25 7.92
C ASP A 66 19.25 2.28 9.00
N ALA A 67 20.46 1.85 8.65
CA ALA A 67 21.55 1.66 9.60
C ALA A 67 22.07 2.97 10.23
N ASP A 68 21.84 4.12 9.58
CA ASP A 68 22.28 5.42 10.07
C ASP A 68 21.23 6.11 10.96
N VAL A 69 20.05 5.49 11.10
CA VAL A 69 18.95 6.04 11.91
C VAL A 69 18.80 5.19 13.17
N PRO A 70 18.92 5.79 14.37
CA PRO A 70 18.66 5.07 15.62
C PRO A 70 17.26 4.46 15.63
N GLU A 71 17.14 3.24 16.17
CA GLU A 71 15.88 2.48 16.18
C GLU A 71 14.72 3.26 16.82
N GLU A 72 15.00 4.02 17.88
CA GLU A 72 14.00 4.87 18.55
C GLU A 72 13.45 5.98 17.62
N VAL A 73 14.31 6.56 16.79
CA VAL A 73 13.93 7.59 15.81
C VAL A 73 13.13 6.94 14.67
N SER A 74 13.60 5.80 14.17
CA SER A 74 12.90 5.02 13.14
C SER A 74 11.49 4.63 13.59
N THR A 75 11.36 4.08 14.82
CA THR A 75 10.07 3.73 15.42
C THR A 75 9.14 4.92 15.50
N ARG A 76 9.62 6.07 15.98
CA ARG A 76 8.80 7.29 16.08
C ARG A 76 8.34 7.80 14.71
N ILE A 77 9.20 7.74 13.70
CA ILE A 77 8.84 8.09 12.32
C ILE A 77 7.73 7.17 11.80
N LYS A 78 7.84 5.85 12.01
CA LYS A 78 6.82 4.88 11.60
C LYS A 78 5.48 5.11 12.32
N THR A 79 5.50 5.33 13.63
CA THR A 79 4.28 5.64 14.40
C THR A 79 3.60 6.92 13.91
N ASN A 80 4.37 7.97 13.61
CA ASN A 80 3.79 9.19 13.03
C ASN A 80 3.19 8.93 11.64
N ALA A 81 3.86 8.15 10.81
CA ALA A 81 3.36 7.79 9.49
C ALA A 81 2.00 7.06 9.58
N GLU A 82 1.89 6.08 10.48
CA GLU A 82 0.65 5.36 10.76
C GLU A 82 -0.46 6.30 11.28
N SER A 83 -0.14 7.18 12.22
CA SER A 83 -1.10 8.13 12.78
C SER A 83 -1.63 9.12 11.73
N ASP A 84 -0.79 9.58 10.81
CA ASP A 84 -1.15 10.60 9.83
C ASP A 84 -1.89 10.00 8.61
N TRP A 85 -1.55 8.76 8.22
CA TRP A 85 -2.00 8.17 6.96
C TRP A 85 -2.85 6.90 7.11
N GLY A 86 -3.07 6.41 8.34
CA GLY A 86 -3.86 5.20 8.58
C GLY A 86 -3.38 4.05 7.70
N ASN A 87 -4.27 3.35 7.02
CA ASN A 87 -3.89 2.22 6.16
C ASN A 87 -3.46 2.58 4.73
N ASP A 88 -3.13 3.85 4.44
CA ASP A 88 -2.46 4.23 3.20
C ASP A 88 -0.94 4.04 3.31
N TYR A 89 -0.50 2.78 3.15
CA TYR A 89 0.91 2.41 3.27
C TYR A 89 1.81 3.02 2.21
N ARG A 90 1.28 3.34 1.02
CA ARG A 90 2.03 4.12 0.03
C ARG A 90 2.41 5.49 0.60
N MET A 91 1.46 6.16 1.25
CA MET A 91 1.72 7.46 1.87
C MET A 91 2.59 7.33 3.12
N GLN A 92 2.38 6.30 3.95
CA GLN A 92 3.28 6.00 5.05
C GLN A 92 4.73 5.84 4.59
N LEU A 93 4.98 5.01 3.57
CA LEU A 93 6.32 4.75 3.04
C LEU A 93 6.99 6.01 2.51
N ALA A 94 6.24 6.85 1.79
CA ALA A 94 6.74 8.13 1.29
C ALA A 94 7.13 9.07 2.44
N TYR A 95 6.28 9.15 3.47
CA TYR A 95 6.55 9.93 4.67
C TYR A 95 7.79 9.42 5.42
N ILE A 96 7.90 8.12 5.64
CA ILE A 96 9.05 7.50 6.33
C ILE A 96 10.36 7.85 5.61
N LYS A 97 10.42 7.65 4.29
CA LYS A 97 11.59 7.98 3.47
C LYS A 97 11.95 9.47 3.56
N MET A 98 10.94 10.34 3.55
CA MET A 98 11.14 11.79 3.68
C MET A 98 11.73 12.16 5.05
N GLN A 99 11.17 11.64 6.15
CA GLN A 99 11.63 11.95 7.51
C GLN A 99 13.02 11.38 7.80
N VAL A 100 13.34 10.20 7.30
CA VAL A 100 14.68 9.61 7.41
C VAL A 100 15.72 10.47 6.70
N ASN A 101 15.43 10.91 5.47
CA ASN A 101 16.31 11.81 4.74
C ASN A 101 16.49 13.15 5.46
N ALA A 102 15.43 13.69 6.07
CA ALA A 102 15.49 14.91 6.86
C ALA A 102 16.39 14.71 8.10
N PHE A 103 16.24 13.62 8.84
CA PHE A 103 17.07 13.29 10.00
C PHE A 103 18.56 13.17 9.64
N LYS A 104 18.88 12.49 8.53
CA LYS A 104 20.27 12.33 8.05
C LYS A 104 20.93 13.63 7.59
N SER A 105 20.14 14.68 7.37
CA SER A 105 20.62 15.98 6.90
C SER A 105 20.85 16.99 8.04
N LEU A 106 20.64 16.58 9.29
CA LEU A 106 20.94 17.36 10.49
C LEU A 106 22.44 17.32 10.83
#